data_AF-A0A6A6E1A4-F1
#
_entry.id   AF-A0A6A6E1A4-F1
#
_cell.length_a   1.000
_cell.length_b   1.000
_cell.length_c   1.000
_cell.angle_alpha   90.00
_cell.angle_beta   90.00
_cell.angle_gamma   90.00
#
_symmetry.space_group_name_H-M   'P 1'
#
loop_
_entity.id
_entity.type
_entity.pdbx_description
1 polymer ?
#
loop_
_entity_poly.entity_id
_entity_poly.type
_entity_poly.pdbx_seq_one_letter_code
_entity_poly.pdbx_strand_id
1 'polypeptide(L)'
;SYIALIHCRGSHQTLKMEKDSLNARETGLPWSDIPKKFQDAITLTRLLELKFLWIDSLCTMQDDLDEWAVESSNMSRIYANATLTIATAAAKDDNAGFFRRRPLRTVSIPIDDIGNEINVRRSLHDGDLASPGPLAHRGPVLQESLLSRQILYYERYEMAWECRIARECECGSNLKYVTYRKIPSVIGPRDWFDALLLDTYLFTHIGGFYSEIYNWWRKLVVEEYSALDLTKMSNRLPALSGLAAAVRPKTGDEYLAGLWLQDLAQGGHQ
;
A
#
# COMPACT_ATOMS: atom_id res chain seq x y z
N SER A 1 -19.02 0.81 -4.73
CA SER A 1 -18.15 0.71 -3.54
C SER A 1 -17.68 -0.70 -3.35
N TYR A 2 -16.40 -0.90 -3.06
CA TYR A 2 -15.78 -2.21 -2.84
C TYR A 2 -14.52 -2.05 -2.00
N ILE A 3 -14.02 -3.16 -1.45
CA ILE A 3 -12.72 -3.23 -0.79
C ILE A 3 -11.70 -3.86 -1.73
N ALA A 4 -10.46 -3.38 -1.71
CA ALA A 4 -9.33 -4.02 -2.37
C ALA A 4 -8.42 -4.71 -1.34
N LEU A 5 -7.82 -5.84 -1.69
CA LEU A 5 -6.89 -6.57 -0.83
C LEU A 5 -5.47 -6.55 -1.40
N ILE A 6 -4.54 -6.00 -0.63
CA ILE A 6 -3.10 -6.15 -0.84
C ILE A 6 -2.61 -7.33 -0.01
N HIS A 7 -2.07 -8.37 -0.67
CA HIS A 7 -1.50 -9.51 0.02
C HIS A 7 -0.19 -10.01 -0.58
N CYS A 8 0.67 -10.58 0.26
CA CYS A 8 1.79 -11.39 -0.23
C CYS A 8 1.24 -12.68 -0.82
N ARG A 9 1.57 -12.94 -2.09
CA ARG A 9 1.38 -14.24 -2.75
C ARG A 9 2.37 -15.24 -2.14
N GLY A 10 1.88 -16.36 -1.60
CA GLY A 10 2.74 -17.44 -1.10
C GLY A 10 3.44 -18.18 -2.25
N SER A 11 4.38 -19.09 -1.94
CA SER A 11 5.01 -19.96 -2.95
C SER A 11 4.04 -20.97 -3.56
N HIS A 12 2.92 -21.24 -2.89
CA HIS A 12 1.84 -22.09 -3.37
C HIS A 12 0.53 -21.30 -3.37
N GLN A 13 0.26 -20.61 -4.47
CA GLN A 13 -1.00 -19.90 -4.64
C GLN A 13 -2.13 -20.91 -4.91
N THR A 14 -2.95 -21.18 -3.90
CA THR A 14 -3.97 -22.24 -3.94
C THR A 14 -5.24 -21.84 -4.67
N LEU A 15 -5.52 -20.53 -4.80
CA LEU A 15 -6.72 -20.03 -5.48
C LEU A 15 -6.38 -18.85 -6.39
N LYS A 16 -6.49 -19.06 -7.72
CA LYS A 16 -6.14 -18.06 -8.76
C LYS A 16 -7.04 -18.17 -10.00
N MET A 17 -7.33 -17.02 -10.64
CA MET A 17 -8.17 -16.93 -11.83
C MET A 17 -7.41 -17.43 -13.03
N GLU A 18 -7.89 -18.53 -13.58
CA GLU A 18 -7.43 -19.16 -14.81
C GLU A 18 -8.63 -19.45 -15.70
N LYS A 19 -8.44 -19.52 -17.02
CA LYS A 19 -9.54 -19.70 -17.98
C LYS A 19 -10.42 -20.91 -17.64
N ASP A 20 -9.80 -22.02 -17.27
CA ASP A 20 -10.49 -23.26 -16.92
C ASP A 20 -11.28 -23.16 -15.61
N SER A 21 -10.94 -22.19 -14.75
CA SER A 21 -11.60 -21.98 -13.46
C SER A 21 -12.80 -21.01 -13.51
N LEU A 22 -13.00 -20.32 -14.64
CA LEU A 22 -13.97 -19.22 -14.77
C LEU A 22 -15.41 -19.68 -14.48
N ASN A 23 -15.87 -20.75 -15.14
CA ASN A 23 -17.23 -21.29 -14.94
C ASN A 23 -17.46 -21.72 -13.48
N ALA A 24 -16.47 -22.38 -12.86
CA ALA A 24 -16.57 -22.81 -11.47
C ALA A 24 -16.68 -21.62 -10.50
N ARG A 25 -16.01 -20.51 -10.83
CA ARG A 25 -16.05 -19.28 -10.01
C ARG A 25 -17.36 -18.52 -10.12
N GLU A 26 -17.99 -18.53 -11.29
CA GLU A 26 -19.31 -17.92 -11.48
C GLU A 26 -20.40 -18.62 -10.66
N THR A 27 -20.29 -19.93 -10.48
CA THR A 27 -21.21 -20.72 -9.64
C THR A 27 -20.95 -20.57 -8.13
N GLY A 28 -19.86 -19.91 -7.75
CA GLY A 28 -19.44 -19.72 -6.37
C GLY A 28 -18.50 -20.82 -5.86
N LEU A 29 -17.72 -20.48 -4.84
CA LEU A 29 -16.72 -21.36 -4.23
C LEU A 29 -17.17 -21.83 -2.83
N PRO A 30 -17.00 -23.11 -2.49
CA PRO A 30 -17.21 -23.58 -1.12
C PRO A 30 -16.32 -22.82 -0.13
N TRP A 31 -16.87 -22.46 1.03
CA TRP A 31 -16.13 -21.68 2.03
C TRP A 31 -14.84 -22.37 2.51
N SER A 32 -14.85 -23.71 2.60
CA SER A 32 -13.69 -24.53 2.96
C SER A 32 -12.51 -24.41 2.00
N ASP A 33 -12.79 -24.09 0.73
CA ASP A 33 -11.81 -24.10 -0.35
C ASP A 33 -11.16 -22.72 -0.52
N ILE A 34 -11.74 -21.70 0.11
CA ILE A 34 -11.22 -20.34 0.12
C ILE A 34 -10.08 -20.26 1.14
N PRO A 35 -8.88 -19.79 0.76
CA PRO A 35 -7.76 -19.58 1.69
C PRO A 35 -8.17 -18.72 2.89
N LYS A 36 -7.61 -19.02 4.07
CA LYS A 36 -8.03 -18.36 5.31
C LYS A 36 -7.87 -16.84 5.26
N LYS A 37 -6.83 -16.34 4.59
CA LYS A 37 -6.63 -14.90 4.34
C LYS A 37 -7.79 -14.27 3.56
N PHE A 38 -8.29 -14.95 2.53
CA PHE A 38 -9.42 -14.46 1.73
C PHE A 38 -10.74 -14.59 2.49
N GLN A 39 -10.90 -15.64 3.30
CA GLN A 39 -12.04 -15.75 4.22
C GLN A 39 -12.11 -14.57 5.18
N ASP A 40 -10.98 -14.20 5.81
CA ASP A 40 -10.92 -13.06 6.72
C ASP A 40 -11.23 -11.74 5.99
N ALA A 41 -10.72 -11.56 4.76
CA ALA A 41 -11.03 -10.39 3.92
C ALA A 41 -12.51 -10.32 3.52
N ILE A 42 -13.13 -11.44 3.15
CA ILE A 42 -14.57 -11.53 2.85
C ILE A 42 -15.38 -11.20 4.12
N THR A 43 -14.96 -11.73 5.27
CA THR A 43 -15.62 -11.50 6.55
C THR A 43 -15.57 -10.01 6.91
N LEU A 44 -14.39 -9.38 6.83
CA LEU A 44 -14.23 -7.95 7.07
C LEU A 44 -15.08 -7.12 6.10
N THR A 45 -15.08 -7.49 4.82
CA THR A 45 -15.85 -6.78 3.80
C THR A 45 -17.34 -6.77 4.11
N ARG A 46 -17.88 -7.92 4.54
CA ARG A 46 -19.29 -8.04 4.96
C ARG A 46 -19.59 -7.32 6.27
N LEU A 47 -18.67 -7.34 7.24
CA LEU A 47 -18.81 -6.61 8.50
C LEU A 47 -18.84 -5.09 8.29
N LEU A 48 -18.16 -4.60 7.25
CA LEU A 48 -18.21 -3.20 6.81
C LEU A 48 -19.39 -2.90 5.86
N GLU A 49 -20.35 -3.82 5.76
CA GLU A 49 -21.57 -3.69 4.94
C GLU A 49 -21.30 -3.49 3.44
N LEU A 50 -20.13 -3.92 2.96
CA LEU A 50 -19.78 -3.92 1.54
C LEU A 50 -19.99 -5.31 0.94
N LYS A 51 -20.45 -5.33 -0.31
CA LYS A 51 -20.72 -6.57 -1.05
C LYS A 51 -19.51 -7.09 -1.81
N PHE A 52 -18.67 -6.18 -2.31
CA PHE A 52 -17.64 -6.48 -3.28
C PHE A 52 -16.24 -6.39 -2.66
N LEU A 53 -15.44 -7.41 -2.93
CA LEU A 53 -14.04 -7.52 -2.55
C LEU A 53 -13.25 -7.83 -3.82
N TRP A 54 -12.24 -7.02 -4.10
CA TRP A 54 -11.28 -7.23 -5.18
C TRP A 54 -10.00 -7.84 -4.63
N ILE A 55 -9.57 -8.96 -5.22
CA ILE A 55 -8.32 -9.64 -4.89
C ILE A 55 -7.62 -9.89 -6.22
N ASP A 56 -6.39 -9.39 -6.38
CA ASP A 56 -5.61 -9.45 -7.63
C ASP A 56 -5.64 -10.85 -8.26
N SER A 57 -5.38 -11.87 -7.46
CA SER A 57 -5.30 -13.26 -7.87
C SER A 57 -6.63 -13.87 -8.28
N LEU A 58 -7.76 -13.30 -7.84
CA LEU A 58 -9.09 -13.81 -8.19
C LEU A 58 -9.79 -12.99 -9.26
N CYS A 59 -9.45 -11.72 -9.36
CA CYS A 59 -10.13 -10.75 -10.22
C CYS A 59 -9.30 -10.35 -11.45
N THR A 60 -8.10 -10.92 -11.64
CA THR A 60 -7.29 -10.74 -12.84
C THR A 60 -6.86 -12.09 -13.39
N MET A 61 -6.88 -12.26 -14.71
CA MET A 61 -6.45 -13.50 -15.37
C MET A 61 -4.97 -13.77 -15.10
N GLN A 62 -4.62 -14.95 -14.61
CA GLN A 62 -3.23 -15.29 -14.25
C GLN A 62 -2.49 -16.11 -15.32
N ASP A 63 -3.21 -16.76 -16.22
CA ASP A 63 -2.69 -17.64 -17.28
C ASP A 63 -2.72 -16.99 -18.68
N ASP A 64 -3.14 -15.73 -18.79
CA ASP A 64 -3.16 -14.94 -20.02
C ASP A 64 -2.37 -13.64 -19.85
N LEU A 65 -1.24 -13.52 -20.56
CA LEU A 65 -0.36 -12.36 -20.46
C LEU A 65 -0.94 -11.09 -21.09
N ASP A 66 -1.75 -11.22 -22.15
CA ASP A 66 -2.33 -10.09 -22.85
C ASP A 66 -3.47 -9.50 -22.01
N GLU A 67 -4.32 -10.35 -21.46
CA GLU A 67 -5.38 -9.94 -20.53
C GLU A 67 -4.77 -9.38 -19.23
N TRP A 68 -3.70 -10.00 -18.72
CA TRP A 68 -2.96 -9.47 -17.59
C TRP A 68 -2.36 -8.08 -17.88
N ALA A 69 -1.85 -7.83 -19.08
CA ALA A 69 -1.33 -6.51 -19.45
C ALA A 69 -2.42 -5.44 -19.43
N VAL A 70 -3.63 -5.77 -19.89
CA VAL A 70 -4.79 -4.87 -19.82
C VAL A 70 -5.21 -4.65 -18.36
N GLU A 71 -5.36 -5.71 -17.57
CA GLU A 71 -5.79 -5.61 -16.16
C GLU A 71 -4.76 -4.90 -15.27
N SER A 72 -3.47 -5.18 -15.47
CA SER A 72 -2.38 -4.53 -14.73
C SER A 72 -2.34 -3.02 -15.00
N SER A 73 -2.70 -2.58 -16.21
CA SER A 73 -2.83 -1.14 -16.51
C SER A 73 -3.97 -0.47 -15.71
N ASN A 74 -5.01 -1.23 -15.36
CA ASN A 74 -6.17 -0.77 -14.60
C ASN A 74 -5.97 -0.84 -13.07
N MET A 75 -5.00 -1.61 -12.56
CA MET A 75 -4.73 -1.75 -11.11
C MET A 75 -4.64 -0.41 -10.39
N SER A 76 -4.06 0.60 -11.05
CA SER A 76 -3.96 1.96 -10.52
C SER A 76 -5.33 2.55 -10.15
N ARG A 77 -6.30 2.40 -11.05
CA ARG A 77 -7.68 2.88 -10.88
C ARG A 77 -8.44 2.03 -9.87
N ILE A 78 -8.11 0.75 -9.75
CA ILE A 78 -8.76 -0.14 -8.78
C ILE A 78 -8.45 0.34 -7.36
N TYR A 79 -7.17 0.44 -7.00
CA TYR A 79 -6.79 0.91 -5.66
C TYR A 79 -7.19 2.36 -5.40
N ALA A 80 -7.13 3.24 -6.41
CA ALA A 80 -7.54 4.64 -6.26
C ALA A 80 -9.04 4.83 -5.99
N ASN A 81 -9.89 3.90 -6.45
CA ASN A 81 -11.34 3.97 -6.30
C ASN A 81 -11.92 3.00 -5.26
N ALA A 82 -11.09 2.17 -4.64
CA ALA A 82 -11.51 1.33 -3.53
C ALA A 82 -12.01 2.19 -2.36
N THR A 83 -13.09 1.74 -1.71
CA THR A 83 -13.63 2.41 -0.51
C THR A 83 -12.64 2.29 0.65
N LEU A 84 -12.06 1.10 0.80
CA LEU A 84 -10.99 0.81 1.74
C LEU A 84 -10.08 -0.24 1.12
N THR A 85 -8.78 -0.10 1.32
CA THR A 85 -7.80 -1.13 0.98
C THR A 85 -7.37 -1.85 2.26
N ILE A 86 -7.37 -3.18 2.26
CA ILE A 86 -6.82 -3.99 3.36
C ILE A 86 -5.43 -4.43 2.95
N ALA A 87 -4.43 -4.19 3.79
CA ALA A 87 -3.06 -4.65 3.56
C ALA A 87 -2.63 -5.66 4.61
N THR A 88 -2.39 -6.91 4.22
CA THR A 88 -2.13 -8.02 5.16
C THR A 88 -0.65 -8.35 5.26
N ALA A 89 0.14 -7.49 5.91
CA ALA A 89 1.60 -7.65 6.00
C ALA A 89 2.06 -8.77 6.93
N ALA A 90 1.20 -9.13 7.87
CA ALA A 90 1.47 -10.11 8.91
C ALA A 90 1.49 -11.58 8.41
N ALA A 91 0.85 -11.85 7.27
CA ALA A 91 0.59 -13.20 6.79
C ALA A 91 1.67 -13.63 5.79
N LYS A 92 2.63 -14.44 6.26
CA LYS A 92 3.72 -15.01 5.44
C LYS A 92 3.24 -16.00 4.36
N ASP A 93 2.03 -16.52 4.50
CA ASP A 93 1.41 -17.48 3.58
C ASP A 93 -0.10 -17.22 3.47
N ASP A 94 -0.73 -17.65 2.37
CA ASP A 94 -2.16 -17.48 2.07
C ASP A 94 -3.07 -18.29 3.02
N ASN A 95 -2.53 -19.35 3.64
CA ASN A 95 -3.22 -20.16 4.63
C ASN A 95 -3.27 -19.53 6.03
N ALA A 96 -2.47 -18.50 6.29
CA ALA A 96 -2.50 -17.76 7.54
C ALA A 96 -3.50 -16.60 7.43
N GLY A 97 -4.61 -16.70 8.15
CA GLY A 97 -5.53 -15.58 8.36
C GLY A 97 -4.87 -14.39 9.07
N PHE A 98 -5.45 -13.21 8.89
CA PHE A 98 -5.03 -11.99 9.58
C PHE A 98 -5.90 -11.63 10.78
N PHE A 99 -7.04 -12.31 10.99
CA PHE A 99 -7.83 -12.26 12.24
C PHE A 99 -7.23 -13.13 13.35
N ARG A 100 -5.90 -13.15 13.46
CA ARG A 100 -5.21 -13.95 14.47
C ARG A 100 -5.00 -13.15 15.74
N ARG A 101 -4.98 -13.85 16.88
CA ARG A 101 -4.50 -13.25 18.14
C ARG A 101 -3.03 -12.84 17.95
N ARG A 102 -2.75 -11.56 18.09
CA ARG A 102 -1.40 -10.99 17.91
C ARG A 102 -0.60 -11.14 19.20
N PRO A 103 0.69 -11.48 19.13
CA PRO A 103 1.54 -11.51 20.30
C PRO A 103 1.67 -10.08 20.85
N LEU A 104 1.30 -9.89 22.12
CA LEU A 104 1.49 -8.62 22.80
C LEU A 104 2.98 -8.44 23.09
N ARG A 105 3.58 -7.34 22.62
CA ARG A 105 4.92 -6.91 23.02
C ARG A 105 4.81 -6.09 24.30
N THR A 106 4.65 -6.79 25.40
CA THR A 106 4.56 -6.22 26.73
C THR A 106 5.90 -6.33 27.44
N VAL A 107 6.27 -5.28 28.17
CA VAL A 107 7.38 -5.30 29.13
C VAL A 107 6.76 -5.14 30.52
N SER A 108 7.11 -6.05 31.43
CA SER A 108 6.83 -5.89 32.85
C SER A 108 7.81 -4.87 33.43
N ILE A 109 7.26 -3.84 34.07
CA ILE A 109 8.05 -2.85 34.81
C ILE A 109 7.71 -3.03 36.30
N PRO A 110 8.69 -3.34 37.16
CA PRO A 110 8.45 -3.39 38.60
C PRO A 110 8.10 -1.98 39.10
N ILE A 111 7.04 -1.90 39.90
CA ILE A 111 6.56 -0.65 40.51
C ILE A 111 7.22 -0.46 41.88
N ASP A 112 7.54 -1.56 42.56
CA ASP A 112 8.11 -1.56 43.89
C ASP A 112 8.96 -2.81 44.16
N ASP A 113 9.67 -2.77 45.30
CA ASP A 113 10.55 -3.85 45.76
C ASP A 113 9.79 -5.05 46.36
N ILE A 114 8.46 -5.00 46.39
CA ILE A 114 7.59 -6.04 46.95
C ILE A 114 6.99 -6.92 45.84
N GLY A 115 7.35 -6.65 44.58
CA GLY A 115 7.04 -7.50 43.43
C GLY A 115 5.78 -7.11 42.67
N ASN A 116 5.23 -5.90 42.88
CA ASN A 116 4.16 -5.41 42.02
C ASN A 116 4.72 -5.00 40.66
N GLU A 117 4.04 -5.38 39.58
CA GLU A 117 4.47 -5.08 38.21
C GLU A 117 3.35 -4.42 37.39
N ILE A 118 3.70 -3.45 36.54
CA ILE A 118 2.83 -2.95 35.47
C ILE A 118 3.29 -3.54 34.15
N ASN A 119 2.32 -4.02 33.39
CA ASN A 119 2.50 -4.48 32.03
C ASN A 119 2.32 -3.31 31.05
N VAL A 120 3.42 -2.84 30.45
CA VAL A 120 3.39 -1.74 29.47
C VAL A 120 3.64 -2.28 28.06
N ARG A 121 2.80 -1.86 27.10
CA ARG A 121 3.02 -2.16 25.69
C ARG A 121 4.19 -1.33 25.17
N ARG A 122 5.19 -1.97 24.57
CA ARG A 122 6.30 -1.28 23.94
C ARG A 122 5.79 -0.48 22.73
N SER A 123 6.23 0.77 22.59
CA SER A 123 6.04 1.52 21.35
C SER A 123 6.69 0.77 20.19
N LEU A 124 5.94 0.53 19.12
CA LEU A 124 6.42 -0.17 17.94
C LEU A 124 7.09 0.78 16.93
N HIS A 125 6.99 2.10 17.17
CA HIS A 125 7.51 3.15 16.30
C HIS A 125 8.69 3.92 16.91
N ASP A 126 9.28 3.42 17.98
CA ASP A 126 10.47 4.00 18.63
C ASP A 126 11.73 3.18 18.26
N GLY A 127 12.75 3.82 17.68
CA GLY A 127 14.04 3.21 17.26
C GLY A 127 14.00 2.32 16.01
N ASP A 128 14.97 1.40 15.89
CA ASP A 128 15.18 0.41 14.79
C ASP A 128 13.96 -0.49 14.46
N LEU A 129 12.91 -0.41 15.27
CA LEU A 129 11.65 -1.15 15.12
C LEU A 129 10.59 -0.38 14.34
N ALA A 130 10.81 0.90 14.03
CA ALA A 130 10.00 1.69 13.10
C ALA A 130 10.12 1.23 11.64
N SER A 131 10.55 -0.02 11.41
CA SER A 131 10.53 -0.63 10.09
C SER A 131 9.06 -0.76 9.68
N PRO A 132 8.64 -0.07 8.62
CA PRO A 132 7.31 -0.26 8.09
C PRO A 132 7.20 -1.75 7.72
N GLY A 133 6.05 -2.36 8.03
CA GLY A 133 5.89 -3.80 8.01
C GLY A 133 6.32 -4.48 6.70
N PRO A 134 6.36 -5.83 6.66
CA PRO A 134 6.86 -6.60 5.52
C PRO A 134 6.32 -6.22 4.13
N LEU A 135 5.16 -5.54 4.06
CA LEU A 135 4.57 -5.05 2.81
C LEU A 135 5.20 -3.77 2.26
N ALA A 136 5.82 -2.94 3.09
CA ALA A 136 6.41 -1.68 2.66
C ALA A 136 7.63 -1.84 1.75
N HIS A 137 8.20 -3.05 1.68
CA HIS A 137 9.43 -3.34 0.93
C HIS A 137 9.18 -4.12 -0.38
N ARG A 138 7.95 -4.12 -0.91
CA ARG A 138 7.62 -4.76 -2.21
C ARG A 138 7.15 -3.73 -3.24
N GLY A 139 7.79 -3.73 -4.41
CA GLY A 139 7.52 -2.87 -5.58
C GLY A 139 6.05 -2.62 -5.89
N PRO A 140 5.30 -3.67 -6.21
CA PRO A 140 3.89 -3.57 -6.52
C PRO A 140 3.08 -3.00 -5.35
N VAL A 141 3.41 -3.38 -4.12
CA VAL A 141 2.69 -2.95 -2.91
C VAL A 141 2.83 -1.45 -2.66
N LEU A 142 3.96 -0.84 -3.05
CA LEU A 142 4.16 0.60 -2.92
C LEU A 142 3.16 1.38 -3.76
N GLN A 143 2.97 1.02 -5.03
CA GLN A 143 1.98 1.67 -5.91
C GLN A 143 0.57 1.52 -5.34
N GLU A 144 0.20 0.30 -4.96
CA GLU A 144 -1.15 -0.03 -4.46
C GLU A 144 -1.46 0.76 -3.18
N SER A 145 -0.48 0.90 -2.29
CA SER A 145 -0.59 1.66 -1.05
C SER A 145 -0.63 3.18 -1.27
N LEU A 146 0.15 3.71 -2.21
CA LEU A 146 0.16 5.12 -2.58
C LEU A 146 -1.15 5.55 -3.23
N LEU A 147 -1.73 4.71 -4.08
CA LEU A 147 -2.98 5.03 -4.78
C LEU A 147 -4.22 4.85 -3.90
N SER A 148 -4.16 3.98 -2.89
CA SER A 148 -5.26 3.76 -1.95
C SER A 148 -5.59 5.03 -1.15
N ARG A 149 -6.87 5.46 -1.19
CA ARG A 149 -7.35 6.64 -0.44
C ARG A 149 -7.42 6.41 1.07
N GLN A 150 -7.78 5.20 1.46
CA GLN A 150 -7.87 4.71 2.82
C GLN A 150 -7.31 3.31 2.83
N ILE A 151 -6.43 3.01 3.78
CA ILE A 151 -5.77 1.72 3.90
C ILE A 151 -5.72 1.30 5.37
N LEU A 152 -6.09 0.04 5.62
CA LEU A 152 -5.99 -0.60 6.92
C LEU A 152 -4.92 -1.69 6.84
N TYR A 153 -3.81 -1.47 7.53
CA TYR A 153 -2.71 -2.41 7.64
C TYR A 153 -2.96 -3.37 8.79
N TYR A 154 -2.98 -4.66 8.47
CA TYR A 154 -2.90 -5.75 9.41
C TYR A 154 -1.44 -6.19 9.55
N GLU A 155 -0.76 -5.59 10.53
CA GLU A 155 0.63 -5.86 10.85
C GLU A 155 0.79 -7.02 11.83
N ARG A 156 2.03 -7.49 11.99
CA ARG A 156 2.33 -8.64 12.85
C ARG A 156 1.87 -8.42 14.30
N TYR A 157 2.01 -7.21 14.81
CA TYR A 157 1.78 -6.87 16.21
C TYR A 157 0.59 -5.93 16.40
N GLU A 158 0.21 -5.16 15.39
CA GLU A 158 -0.82 -4.14 15.52
C GLU A 158 -1.59 -3.87 14.23
N MET A 159 -2.61 -3.01 14.31
CA MET A 159 -3.28 -2.45 13.15
C MET A 159 -2.91 -0.98 13.06
N ALA A 160 -2.71 -0.53 11.83
CA ALA A 160 -2.55 0.88 11.51
C ALA A 160 -3.55 1.24 10.42
N TRP A 161 -4.19 2.39 10.58
CA TRP A 161 -5.05 2.98 9.58
C TRP A 161 -4.38 4.22 9.02
N GLU A 162 -4.58 4.44 7.74
CA GLU A 162 -4.06 5.59 7.05
C GLU A 162 -5.04 6.08 5.99
N CYS A 163 -5.24 7.39 5.92
CA CYS A 163 -5.87 8.07 4.81
C CYS A 163 -5.03 9.27 4.36
N ARG A 164 -5.54 10.04 3.41
CA ARG A 164 -4.81 11.19 2.82
C ARG A 164 -4.44 12.30 3.81
N ILE A 165 -5.08 12.36 4.98
CA ILE A 165 -4.89 13.46 5.96
C ILE A 165 -4.46 12.98 7.36
N ALA A 166 -4.54 11.68 7.63
CA ALA A 166 -4.36 11.15 8.97
C ALA A 166 -3.83 9.72 8.95
N ARG A 167 -3.03 9.39 9.97
CA ARG A 167 -2.57 8.05 10.28
C ARG A 167 -2.82 7.77 11.75
N GLU A 168 -3.43 6.63 12.03
CA GLU A 168 -3.71 6.17 13.38
C GLU A 168 -3.17 4.76 13.56
N CYS A 169 -2.68 4.47 14.75
CA CYS A 169 -2.12 3.17 15.08
C CYS A 169 -2.66 2.69 16.42
N GLU A 170 -2.89 1.39 16.57
CA GLU A 170 -3.40 0.82 17.82
C GLU A 170 -2.49 1.04 19.04
N CYS A 171 -1.19 1.31 18.86
CA CYS A 171 -0.32 1.69 19.96
C CYS A 171 -0.55 3.14 20.44
N GLY A 172 -1.41 3.91 19.78
CA GLY A 172 -1.70 5.29 20.14
C GLY A 172 -0.58 6.27 19.79
N SER A 173 0.53 5.81 19.18
CA SER A 173 1.50 6.71 18.62
C SER A 173 0.82 7.50 17.51
N ASN A 174 0.71 8.81 17.71
CA ASN A 174 0.17 9.68 16.69
C ASN A 174 1.21 9.77 15.58
N LEU A 175 1.05 8.95 14.54
CA LEU A 175 1.92 8.89 13.37
C LEU A 175 1.67 10.11 12.48
N LYS A 176 1.85 11.31 13.05
CA LYS A 176 1.58 12.62 12.47
C LYS A 176 0.12 12.77 12.03
N TYR A 177 -0.65 13.61 12.74
CA TYR A 177 -1.51 14.54 12.01
C TYR A 177 -0.61 15.18 10.95
N VAL A 178 -0.86 14.93 9.67
CA VAL A 178 -0.20 15.65 8.58
C VAL A 178 -0.73 17.08 8.66
N THR A 179 -0.21 17.83 9.63
CA THR A 179 -0.26 19.28 9.58
C THR A 179 0.66 19.61 8.43
N TYR A 180 0.08 20.02 7.29
CA TYR A 180 0.74 20.43 6.04
C TYR A 180 1.63 21.69 6.23
N ARG A 181 2.38 21.77 7.33
CA ARG A 181 3.16 22.92 7.81
C ARG A 181 4.60 22.58 8.19
N LYS A 182 5.10 21.34 8.03
CA LYS A 182 6.51 21.01 8.31
C LYS A 182 7.28 20.56 7.06
N ILE A 183 8.17 21.47 6.65
CA ILE A 183 9.43 21.41 5.88
C ILE A 183 9.77 20.08 5.13
N PRO A 184 10.20 20.16 3.84
CA PRO A 184 10.35 19.01 2.91
C PRO A 184 11.27 17.84 3.29
N SER A 185 12.15 17.97 4.29
CA SER A 185 13.20 16.97 4.56
C SER A 185 12.76 15.74 5.35
N VAL A 186 11.52 15.69 5.85
CA VAL A 186 11.02 14.61 6.76
C VAL A 186 9.69 14.00 6.27
N ILE A 187 9.36 14.20 4.99
CA ILE A 187 8.11 13.75 4.36
C ILE A 187 8.41 12.45 3.58
N GLY A 188 7.71 11.36 3.93
CA GLY A 188 7.78 10.11 3.16
C GLY A 188 7.01 10.25 1.84
N PRO A 189 7.26 9.43 0.82
CA PRO A 189 6.68 9.63 -0.51
C PRO A 189 5.15 9.59 -0.55
N ARG A 190 4.50 8.86 0.36
CA ARG A 190 3.03 8.88 0.49
C ARG A 190 2.49 10.23 0.98
N ASP A 191 3.12 10.84 1.97
CA ASP A 191 2.70 12.15 2.50
C ASP A 191 2.76 13.24 1.42
N TRP A 192 3.81 13.18 0.58
CA TRP A 192 3.98 14.12 -0.53
C TRP A 192 2.96 13.87 -1.64
N PHE A 193 2.71 12.60 -1.99
CA PHE A 193 1.69 12.22 -2.97
C PHE A 193 0.27 12.59 -2.51
N ASP A 194 -0.03 12.43 -1.22
CA ASP A 194 -1.30 12.84 -0.62
C ASP A 194 -1.51 14.36 -0.71
N ALA A 195 -0.46 15.14 -0.39
CA ALA A 195 -0.46 16.58 -0.54
C ALA A 195 -0.69 17.04 -1.99
N LEU A 196 -0.03 16.37 -2.96
CA LEU A 196 -0.22 16.64 -4.38
C LEU A 196 -1.66 16.38 -4.83
N LEU A 197 -2.26 15.27 -4.38
CA LEU A 197 -3.61 14.87 -4.80
C LEU A 197 -4.72 15.71 -4.15
N LEU A 198 -4.54 16.11 -2.89
CA LEU A 198 -5.54 16.89 -2.16
C LEU A 198 -5.56 18.37 -2.55
N ASP A 199 -4.59 18.83 -3.34
CA ASP A 199 -4.40 20.26 -3.63
C ASP A 199 -4.29 21.12 -2.36
N THR A 200 -4.04 20.47 -1.22
CA THR A 200 -3.94 21.10 0.11
C THR A 200 -2.60 21.79 0.31
N TYR A 201 -1.66 21.58 -0.62
CA TYR A 201 -0.44 22.36 -0.68
C TYR A 201 -0.70 23.66 -1.44
N LEU A 202 -0.90 24.74 -0.67
CA LEU A 202 -0.85 26.13 -1.13
C LEU A 202 0.56 26.45 -1.66
N PHE A 203 0.88 26.06 -2.89
CA PHE A 203 1.93 26.70 -3.68
C PHE A 203 1.32 27.71 -4.66
N THR A 204 0.47 28.59 -4.16
CA THR A 204 0.25 29.88 -4.84
C THR A 204 1.49 30.74 -4.63
N HIS A 205 2.32 30.80 -5.67
CA HIS A 205 3.47 31.69 -5.87
C HIS A 205 4.80 31.30 -5.20
N ILE A 206 5.70 30.72 -5.99
CA ILE A 206 7.03 31.25 -6.40
C ILE A 206 7.77 30.11 -7.15
N GLY A 207 7.86 30.18 -8.47
CA GLY A 207 8.94 29.62 -9.33
C GLY A 207 9.41 28.15 -9.23
N GLY A 208 8.89 27.27 -8.37
CA GLY A 208 9.52 25.98 -8.04
C GLY A 208 8.62 24.74 -7.97
N PHE A 209 7.34 24.84 -8.31
CA PHE A 209 6.39 23.71 -8.17
C PHE A 209 6.78 22.45 -8.97
N TYR A 210 7.25 22.64 -10.20
CA TYR A 210 7.65 21.53 -11.08
C TYR A 210 8.90 20.80 -10.57
N SER A 211 9.89 21.53 -10.04
CA SER A 211 11.12 20.92 -9.54
C SER A 211 10.87 20.04 -8.32
N GLU A 212 9.90 20.38 -7.47
CA GLU A 212 9.53 19.53 -6.33
C GLU A 212 8.82 18.25 -6.75
N ILE A 213 7.91 18.29 -7.75
CA ILE A 213 7.30 17.07 -8.31
C ILE A 213 8.36 16.13 -8.87
N TYR A 214 9.31 16.67 -9.66
CA TYR A 214 10.38 15.86 -10.23
C TYR A 214 11.36 15.35 -9.17
N ASN A 215 11.69 16.15 -8.16
CA ASN A 215 12.49 15.71 -7.01
C ASN A 215 11.81 14.57 -6.24
N TRP A 216 10.52 14.70 -5.97
CA TRP A 216 9.74 13.64 -5.34
C TRP A 216 9.71 12.39 -6.22
N TRP A 217 9.46 12.54 -7.53
CA TRP A 217 9.44 11.41 -8.46
C TRP A 217 10.78 10.68 -8.49
N ARG A 218 11.90 11.42 -8.55
CA ARG A 218 13.24 10.84 -8.45
C ARG A 218 13.45 10.14 -7.12
N LYS A 219 13.09 10.76 -6.00
CA LYS A 219 13.22 10.15 -4.67
C LYS A 219 12.44 8.84 -4.58
N LEU A 220 11.17 8.86 -5.02
CA LEU A 220 10.32 7.68 -5.06
C LEU A 220 10.90 6.59 -5.97
N VAL A 221 11.28 6.92 -7.20
CA VAL A 221 11.74 5.91 -8.18
C VAL A 221 13.14 5.38 -7.84
N VAL A 222 14.05 6.26 -7.42
CA VAL A 222 15.46 5.92 -7.14
C VAL A 222 15.64 5.34 -5.74
N GLU A 223 15.09 5.96 -4.69
CA GLU A 223 15.38 5.50 -3.32
C GLU A 223 14.45 4.36 -2.91
N GLU A 224 13.15 4.49 -3.19
CA GLU A 224 12.17 3.50 -2.74
C GLU A 224 11.96 2.42 -3.77
N TYR A 225 11.57 2.78 -5.00
CA TYR A 225 11.15 1.79 -5.99
C TYR A 225 12.30 0.89 -6.47
N SER A 226 13.51 1.45 -6.63
CA SER A 226 14.68 0.68 -7.08
C SER A 226 15.20 -0.29 -6.02
N ALA A 227 14.97 0.00 -4.73
CA ALA A 227 15.42 -0.82 -3.61
C ALA A 227 14.50 -2.02 -3.33
N LEU A 228 13.35 -2.12 -4.00
CA LEU A 228 12.37 -3.18 -3.74
C LEU A 228 12.79 -4.47 -4.44
N ASP A 229 12.57 -5.60 -3.77
CA ASP A 229 12.83 -6.94 -4.32
C ASP A 229 11.79 -7.27 -5.40
N LEU A 230 12.10 -6.81 -6.61
CA LEU A 230 11.25 -6.92 -7.79
C LEU A 230 11.49 -8.30 -8.42
N THR A 231 10.90 -9.32 -7.80
CA THR A 231 10.92 -10.72 -8.26
C THR A 231 10.47 -10.91 -9.72
N LYS A 232 9.85 -9.91 -10.36
CA LYS A 232 9.66 -9.83 -11.82
C LYS A 232 10.00 -8.43 -12.35
N MET A 233 11.11 -8.30 -13.08
CA MET A 233 11.54 -7.04 -13.73
C MET A 233 10.51 -6.51 -14.74
N SER A 234 9.71 -7.38 -15.35
CA SER A 234 8.64 -7.03 -16.30
C SER A 234 7.55 -6.13 -15.70
N ASN A 235 7.39 -6.13 -14.38
CA ASN A 235 6.29 -5.43 -13.70
C ASN A 235 6.68 -4.00 -13.25
N ARG A 236 7.90 -3.55 -13.54
CA ARG A 236 8.45 -2.28 -13.04
C ARG A 236 7.78 -1.06 -13.66
N LEU A 237 7.75 -1.00 -14.99
CA LEU A 237 7.24 0.16 -15.74
C LEU A 237 5.70 0.25 -15.72
N PRO A 238 4.93 -0.84 -15.83
CA PRO A 238 3.48 -0.78 -15.66
C PRO A 238 3.09 -0.18 -14.30
N ALA A 239 3.79 -0.55 -13.23
CA ALA A 239 3.48 -0.06 -11.91
C ALA A 239 3.75 1.44 -11.72
N LEU A 240 4.87 1.94 -12.28
CA LEU A 240 5.13 3.38 -12.30
C LEU A 240 4.18 4.14 -13.22
N SER A 241 3.71 3.55 -14.31
CA SER A 241 2.79 4.19 -15.25
C SER A 241 1.46 4.61 -14.59
N GLY A 242 0.98 3.82 -13.62
CA GLY A 242 -0.23 4.14 -12.86
C GLY A 242 -0.07 5.35 -11.94
N LEU A 243 1.11 5.50 -11.32
CA LEU A 243 1.44 6.69 -10.52
C LEU A 243 1.64 7.91 -11.44
N ALA A 244 2.33 7.73 -12.57
CA ALA A 244 2.51 8.78 -13.55
C ALA A 244 1.16 9.27 -14.11
N ALA A 245 0.20 8.38 -14.36
CA ALA A 245 -1.15 8.77 -14.79
C ALA A 245 -1.89 9.63 -13.76
N ALA A 246 -1.64 9.45 -12.46
CA ALA A 246 -2.20 10.28 -11.40
C ALA A 246 -1.49 11.65 -11.29
N VAL A 247 -0.19 11.72 -11.60
CA VAL A 247 0.63 12.95 -11.53
C VAL A 247 0.50 13.80 -12.80
N ARG A 248 0.33 13.18 -13.97
CA ARG A 248 0.30 13.83 -15.28
C ARG A 248 -0.71 14.99 -15.38
N PRO A 249 -1.93 14.90 -14.84
CA PRO A 249 -2.86 16.05 -14.85
C PRO A 249 -2.37 17.26 -14.05
N LYS A 250 -1.45 17.07 -13.09
CA LYS A 250 -0.87 18.14 -12.26
C LYS A 250 0.35 18.79 -12.90
N THR A 251 1.14 18.05 -13.68
CA THR A 251 2.32 18.58 -14.39
C THR A 251 2.00 19.04 -15.81
N GLY A 252 1.02 18.43 -16.47
CA GLY A 252 0.82 18.58 -17.91
C GLY A 252 1.97 18.00 -18.76
N ASP A 253 2.95 17.32 -18.13
CA ASP A 253 4.16 16.82 -18.79
C ASP A 253 3.95 15.43 -19.41
N GLU A 254 4.80 15.09 -20.36
CA GLU A 254 4.82 13.78 -21.01
C GLU A 254 5.67 12.78 -20.22
N TYR A 255 5.06 11.65 -19.89
CA TYR A 255 5.74 10.55 -19.19
C TYR A 255 6.37 9.58 -20.18
N LEU A 256 7.69 9.43 -20.09
CA LEU A 256 8.52 8.59 -20.94
C LEU A 256 9.12 7.44 -20.13
N ALA A 257 8.31 6.38 -19.93
CA ALA A 257 8.73 5.08 -19.39
C ALA A 257 9.68 5.15 -18.17
N GLY A 258 9.32 5.96 -17.17
CA GLY A 258 10.10 6.14 -15.94
C GLY A 258 10.54 7.58 -15.70
N LEU A 259 10.57 8.40 -16.77
CA LEU A 259 11.07 9.77 -16.75
C LEU A 259 10.00 10.75 -17.23
N TRP A 260 10.21 12.02 -16.96
CA TRP A 260 9.35 13.14 -17.40
C TRP A 260 10.11 13.96 -18.45
N LEU A 261 9.46 14.31 -19.56
CA LEU A 261 10.11 14.97 -20.70
C LEU A 261 10.75 16.30 -20.32
N GLN A 262 10.08 17.12 -19.50
CA GLN A 262 10.67 18.40 -19.05
C GLN A 262 11.82 18.20 -18.06
N ASP A 263 11.83 17.10 -17.30
CA ASP A 263 12.91 16.76 -16.38
C ASP A 263 14.18 16.33 -17.17
N LEU A 264 13.98 15.60 -18.28
CA LEU A 264 15.05 15.27 -19.24
C LEU A 264 15.67 16.51 -19.88
N ALA A 265 14.85 17.48 -20.27
CA ALA A 265 15.33 18.71 -20.90
C ALA A 265 16.22 19.55 -19.95
N GLN A 266 16.05 19.42 -18.63
CA GLN A 266 16.87 20.10 -17.63
C GLN A 266 18.18 19.35 -17.30
N GLY A 267 18.26 18.05 -17.60
CA GLY A 267 19.43 17.20 -17.36
C GLY A 267 20.61 17.40 -18.32
N GLY A 268 20.50 18.31 -19.31
CA GLY A 268 21.59 18.68 -20.22
C GLY A 268 22.53 19.80 -19.72
N HIS A 269 22.33 20.28 -18.49
CA HIS A 269 23.08 21.39 -17.90
C HIS A 269 23.74 21.08 -16.54
N GLN A 270 23.98 19.80 -16.22
CA GLN A 270 24.88 19.41 -15.12
C GLN A 270 26.14 18.74 -15.65
#